data_AF-A0A420PTW0-F1
#
_entry.id   AF-A0A420PTW0-F1
#
_cell.length_a   1.000
_cell.length_b   1.000
_cell.length_c   1.000
_cell.angle_alpha   90.00
_cell.angle_beta   90.00
_cell.angle_gamma   90.00
#
_symmetry.space_group_name_H-M   'P 1'
#
loop_
_entity.id
_entity.type
_entity.pdbx_description
1 polymer ?
#
loop_
_entity_poly.entity_id
_entity_poly.type
_entity_poly.pdbx_seq_one_letter_code
_entity_poly.pdbx_strand_id
1 'polypeptide(L)'
;MRVDKRLNPLPISHQIVAALPLVSLQDKQNRRLWRQKLAEVYRHRFHDSTVLSVFLATICTRIENVPSLAHSKCLKRCRDELARLPGIHVPKSASPKLVTSLPSSVDNVVPPQQVAFFACLGNKFYRKAVLSHPVEGFVVLVQLAASMNVVKPESIRNLVWKRLLCHFIEQDLRLRTSFGTEYAHAMLREIMQESRSSSQEGHGKFVIALPKQRTSISLTSLANTYLIPPGSSAISHFFRIARFGEVYSTTEYNAVLAMFLHMLASIKYHSEEATDILEEMQGVANKLRHVGEDMRSVFEDPTSVDEPGAAYVIAHLESWLKDIVLRN
;
A
#
# COMPACT_ATOMS: atom_id res chain seq x y z
N MET A 1 -21.31 10.05 39.60
CA MET A 1 -20.41 9.19 38.80
C MET A 1 -21.14 8.75 37.54
N ARG A 2 -20.86 9.38 36.40
CA ARG A 2 -21.38 8.96 35.08
C ARG A 2 -20.28 8.16 34.39
N VAL A 3 -20.55 6.89 34.12
CA VAL A 3 -19.69 6.01 33.32
C VAL A 3 -20.06 6.24 31.86
N ASP A 4 -19.08 6.70 31.08
CA ASP A 4 -19.24 7.00 29.66
C ASP A 4 -19.34 5.70 28.84
N LYS A 5 -20.51 5.45 28.24
CA LYS A 5 -20.83 4.26 27.42
C LYS A 5 -20.41 4.47 25.95
N ARG A 6 -19.17 4.87 25.66
CA ARG A 6 -18.67 5.06 24.28
C ARG A 6 -17.34 4.39 23.97
N LEU A 7 -17.12 3.20 24.52
CA LEU A 7 -16.11 2.27 24.02
C LEU A 7 -16.82 0.98 23.65
N ASN A 8 -17.39 0.90 22.45
CA ASN A 8 -17.63 -0.39 21.82
C ASN A 8 -16.24 -1.00 21.57
N PRO A 9 -15.84 -2.08 22.26
CA PRO A 9 -14.64 -2.81 21.88
C PRO A 9 -14.98 -3.50 20.56
N LEU A 10 -14.30 -3.13 19.47
CA LEU A 10 -14.27 -3.95 18.27
C LEU A 10 -13.95 -5.39 18.70
N PRO A 11 -14.72 -6.41 18.29
CA PRO A 11 -14.53 -7.77 18.76
C PRO A 11 -13.13 -8.25 18.34
N ILE A 12 -12.26 -8.40 19.34
CA ILE A 12 -10.84 -8.79 19.23
C ILE A 12 -10.71 -10.12 18.45
N SER A 13 -11.73 -10.97 18.48
CA SER A 13 -11.77 -12.27 17.79
C SER A 13 -11.55 -12.17 16.28
N HIS A 14 -11.97 -11.08 15.62
CA HIS A 14 -11.74 -10.90 14.18
C HIS A 14 -10.36 -10.32 13.84
N GLN A 15 -9.59 -9.87 14.83
CA GLN A 15 -8.23 -9.32 14.66
C GLN A 15 -7.12 -10.33 14.97
N ILE A 16 -7.44 -11.45 15.63
CA ILE A 16 -6.47 -12.52 15.90
C ILE A 16 -6.32 -13.36 14.62
N VAL A 17 -5.36 -12.99 13.78
CA VAL A 17 -5.06 -13.71 12.53
C VAL A 17 -4.33 -15.04 12.80
N ALA A 18 -3.73 -15.17 13.99
CA ALA A 18 -3.21 -16.44 14.51
C ALA A 18 -3.03 -16.36 16.03
N ALA A 19 -3.36 -17.45 16.73
CA ALA A 19 -2.93 -17.70 18.10
C ALA A 19 -1.77 -18.69 18.07
N LEU A 20 -0.62 -18.31 18.62
CA LEU A 20 0.53 -19.21 18.72
C LEU A 20 0.37 -20.06 19.98
N PRO A 21 0.13 -21.38 19.86
CA PRO A 21 -0.03 -22.22 21.04
C PRO A 21 1.30 -22.30 21.78
N LEU A 22 1.24 -22.14 23.12
CA LEU A 22 2.39 -22.30 24.02
C LEU A 22 2.73 -23.78 24.15
N VAL A 23 3.29 -24.37 23.09
CA VAL A 23 3.76 -25.76 23.05
C VAL A 23 5.27 -25.83 23.16
N SER A 24 5.78 -26.93 23.71
CA SER A 24 7.23 -27.14 23.80
C SER A 24 7.87 -27.18 22.42
N LEU A 25 8.80 -26.24 22.18
CA LEU A 25 9.65 -26.19 20.99
C LEU A 25 10.85 -27.15 21.07
N GLN A 26 10.96 -27.98 22.12
CA GLN A 26 11.96 -29.04 22.16
C GLN A 26 11.56 -30.21 21.25
N ASP A 27 10.26 -30.44 21.09
CA ASP A 27 9.74 -31.42 20.16
C ASP A 27 9.90 -30.95 18.69
N LYS A 28 10.37 -31.87 17.83
CA LYS A 28 10.70 -31.56 16.43
C LYS A 28 9.44 -31.29 15.60
N GLN A 29 8.33 -31.94 15.88
CA GLN A 29 7.07 -31.79 15.17
C GLN A 29 6.40 -30.45 15.52
N ASN A 30 6.40 -30.09 16.81
CA ASN A 30 5.95 -28.78 17.28
C ASN A 30 6.77 -27.65 16.66
N ARG A 31 8.11 -27.77 16.60
CA ARG A 31 8.95 -26.78 15.89
C ARG A 31 8.60 -26.64 14.42
N ARG A 32 8.37 -27.75 13.73
CA ARG A 32 8.02 -27.74 12.30
C ARG A 32 6.67 -27.05 12.08
N LEU A 33 5.66 -27.40 12.89
CA LEU A 33 4.34 -26.78 12.87
C LEU A 33 4.42 -25.28 13.18
N TRP A 34 5.22 -24.89 14.18
CA TRP A 34 5.47 -23.48 14.51
C TRP A 34 6.07 -22.72 13.34
N ARG A 35 7.14 -23.25 12.72
CA ARG A 35 7.77 -22.61 11.56
C ARG A 35 6.80 -22.50 10.38
N GLN A 36 6.01 -23.55 10.13
CA GLN A 36 5.01 -23.54 9.08
C GLN A 36 3.91 -22.50 9.35
N LYS A 37 3.43 -22.39 10.59
CA LYS A 37 2.41 -21.40 10.97
C LYS A 37 2.95 -19.97 10.94
N LEU A 38 4.18 -19.75 11.41
CA LEU A 38 4.84 -18.45 11.30
C LEU A 38 5.05 -18.08 9.83
N ALA A 39 5.49 -19.03 9.00
CA ALA A 39 5.61 -18.80 7.57
C ALA A 39 4.24 -18.48 6.96
N GLU A 40 3.20 -19.28 7.20
CA GLU A 40 1.85 -19.02 6.70
C GLU A 40 1.31 -17.64 7.11
N VAL A 41 1.58 -17.20 8.34
CA VAL A 41 0.98 -15.99 8.91
C VAL A 41 1.78 -14.72 8.57
N TYR A 42 3.10 -14.83 8.49
CA TYR A 42 4.00 -13.67 8.37
C TYR A 42 4.77 -13.61 7.05
N ARG A 43 5.08 -14.77 6.43
CA ARG A 43 5.75 -14.80 5.13
C ARG A 43 4.83 -14.12 4.13
N HIS A 44 5.38 -13.19 3.36
CA HIS A 44 4.65 -12.32 2.42
C HIS A 44 3.80 -11.21 3.04
N ARG A 45 3.77 -11.04 4.38
CA ARG A 45 3.11 -9.88 5.02
C ARG A 45 4.10 -8.85 5.53
N PHE A 46 5.20 -9.32 6.11
CA PHE A 46 6.27 -8.47 6.62
C PHE A 46 7.61 -9.02 6.14
N HIS A 47 8.62 -8.16 6.04
CA HIS A 47 9.98 -8.61 5.81
C HIS A 47 10.42 -9.54 6.95
N ASP A 48 11.16 -10.60 6.63
CA ASP A 48 11.61 -11.60 7.61
C ASP A 48 12.39 -10.97 8.78
N SER A 49 13.13 -9.89 8.51
CA SER A 49 13.80 -9.07 9.53
C SER A 49 12.81 -8.46 10.53
N THR A 50 11.72 -7.85 10.04
CA THR A 50 10.66 -7.28 10.88
C THR A 50 9.99 -8.33 11.76
N VAL A 51 9.70 -9.52 11.21
CA VAL A 51 9.07 -10.62 11.94
C VAL A 51 9.99 -11.12 13.05
N LEU A 52 11.26 -11.36 12.72
CA LEU A 52 12.27 -11.82 13.67
C LEU A 52 12.48 -10.80 14.80
N SER A 53 12.56 -9.52 14.43
CA SER A 53 12.69 -8.43 15.38
C SER A 53 11.51 -8.31 16.35
N VAL A 54 10.25 -8.37 15.87
CA VAL A 54 9.06 -8.35 16.74
C VAL A 54 9.03 -9.57 17.68
N PHE A 55 9.39 -10.75 17.16
CA PHE A 55 9.44 -11.98 17.94
C PHE A 55 10.48 -11.91 19.06
N LEU A 56 11.71 -11.54 18.73
CA LEU A 56 12.79 -11.40 19.71
C LEU A 56 12.47 -10.31 20.73
N ALA A 57 11.90 -9.17 20.29
CA ALA A 57 11.49 -8.09 21.18
C ALA A 57 10.45 -8.56 22.20
N THR A 58 9.45 -9.33 21.76
CA THR A 58 8.40 -9.89 22.62
C THR A 58 8.98 -10.85 23.66
N ILE A 59 9.93 -11.71 23.24
CA ILE A 59 10.64 -12.60 24.15
C ILE A 59 11.43 -11.80 25.18
N CYS A 60 12.20 -10.80 24.74
CA CYS A 60 12.97 -9.94 25.64
C CYS A 60 12.07 -9.26 26.67
N THR A 61 10.98 -8.62 26.25
CA THR A 61 10.05 -7.94 27.18
C THR A 61 9.38 -8.91 28.15
N ARG A 62 8.96 -10.09 27.70
CA ARG A 62 8.32 -11.09 28.58
C ARG A 62 9.29 -11.69 29.59
N ILE A 63 10.53 -11.94 29.20
CA ILE A 63 11.57 -12.48 30.08
C ILE A 63 12.13 -11.42 31.03
N GLU A 64 12.25 -10.16 30.60
CA GLU A 64 12.66 -9.05 31.48
C GLU A 64 11.67 -8.84 32.65
N ASN A 65 10.39 -9.12 32.43
CA ASN A 65 9.37 -9.13 33.47
C ASN A 65 9.42 -10.35 34.41
N VAL A 66 10.37 -11.28 34.20
CA VAL A 66 10.62 -12.43 35.06
C VAL A 66 12.01 -12.27 35.71
N PRO A 67 12.09 -11.78 36.96
CA PRO A 67 13.35 -11.39 37.60
C PRO A 67 14.42 -12.49 37.63
N SER A 68 14.00 -13.76 37.76
CA SER A 68 14.90 -14.92 37.81
C SER A 68 15.57 -15.23 36.46
N LEU A 69 15.02 -14.76 35.34
CA LEU A 69 15.50 -15.04 33.99
C LEU A 69 16.22 -13.85 33.34
N ALA A 70 16.24 -12.69 34.01
CA ALA A 70 16.86 -11.46 33.55
C ALA A 70 18.37 -11.59 33.24
N HIS A 71 19.05 -12.57 33.83
CA HIS A 71 20.49 -12.83 33.64
C HIS A 71 20.76 -14.04 32.73
N SER A 72 19.73 -14.62 32.08
CA SER A 72 19.92 -15.82 31.27
C SER A 72 20.78 -15.53 30.02
N LYS A 73 21.68 -16.46 29.69
CA LYS A 73 22.48 -16.40 28.44
C LYS A 73 21.59 -16.36 27.19
N CYS A 74 20.42 -16.99 27.22
CA CYS A 74 19.44 -16.92 26.15
C CYS A 74 18.89 -15.50 25.94
N LEU A 75 18.54 -14.80 27.02
CA LEU A 75 18.08 -13.41 26.93
C LEU A 75 19.16 -12.50 26.35
N LYS A 76 20.41 -12.66 26.80
CA LYS A 76 21.56 -11.91 26.26
C LYS A 76 21.72 -12.16 24.76
N ARG A 77 21.71 -13.42 24.30
CA ARG A 77 21.76 -13.77 22.87
C ARG A 77 20.59 -13.18 22.07
N CYS A 78 19.38 -13.21 22.60
CA CYS A 78 18.22 -12.60 21.92
C CYS A 78 18.40 -11.10 21.76
N ARG A 79 18.89 -10.40 22.80
CA ARG A 79 19.19 -8.97 22.74
C ARG A 79 20.32 -8.65 21.77
N ASP A 80 21.36 -9.45 21.75
CA ASP A 80 22.52 -9.28 20.87
C ASP A 80 22.12 -9.50 19.40
N GLU A 81 21.24 -10.46 19.09
CA GLU A 81 20.73 -10.64 17.73
C GLU A 81 19.72 -9.56 17.32
N LEU A 82 18.84 -9.10 18.22
CA LEU A 82 18.04 -7.90 17.98
C LEU A 82 18.90 -6.69 17.59
N ALA A 83 20.04 -6.51 18.25
CA ALA A 83 20.96 -5.41 17.98
C ALA A 83 21.59 -5.45 16.59
N ARG A 84 21.70 -6.65 16.02
CA ARG A 84 22.35 -6.91 14.73
C ARG A 84 21.40 -6.89 13.55
N LEU A 85 20.09 -7.02 13.80
CA LEU A 85 19.10 -6.97 12.74
C LEU A 85 18.97 -5.53 12.22
N PRO A 86 18.94 -5.34 10.88
CA PRO A 86 18.62 -4.05 10.31
C PRO A 86 17.19 -3.68 10.72
N GLY A 87 17.08 -2.80 11.72
CA GLY A 87 15.82 -2.40 12.32
C GLY A 87 15.33 -3.29 13.47
N ILE A 88 15.25 -2.65 14.64
CA ILE A 88 14.45 -2.87 15.87
C ILE A 88 15.31 -3.18 17.10
N HIS A 89 15.51 -2.14 17.92
CA HIS A 89 15.84 -2.23 19.32
C HIS A 89 14.71 -1.56 20.10
N VAL A 90 14.04 -2.35 20.93
CA VAL A 90 13.05 -1.87 21.89
C VAL A 90 13.80 -1.25 23.07
N PRO A 91 13.64 0.05 23.35
CA PRO A 91 14.19 0.63 24.57
C PRO A 91 13.52 -0.04 25.76
N LYS A 92 14.34 -0.49 26.71
CA LYS A 92 13.89 -0.95 28.02
C LYS A 92 13.05 0.16 28.65
N SER A 93 11.84 -0.20 29.08
CA SER A 93 10.99 0.63 29.95
C SER A 93 10.70 2.05 29.45
N ALA A 94 9.79 2.19 28.49
CA ALA A 94 8.85 3.31 28.47
C ALA A 94 7.75 3.02 27.46
N SER A 95 6.50 3.23 27.85
CA SER A 95 5.40 3.44 26.90
C SER A 95 5.87 4.34 25.76
N PRO A 96 5.44 4.09 24.50
CA PRO A 96 5.98 4.81 23.34
C PRO A 96 5.80 6.32 23.56
N LYS A 97 6.89 7.03 23.90
CA LYS A 97 6.89 8.49 23.89
C LYS A 97 6.71 8.87 22.44
N LEU A 98 5.62 9.60 22.18
CA LEU A 98 5.34 10.21 20.89
C LEU A 98 6.51 11.12 20.56
N VAL A 99 7.40 10.69 19.66
CA VAL A 99 8.43 11.57 19.12
C VAL A 99 7.73 12.44 18.08
N THR A 100 7.42 13.68 18.47
CA THR A 100 6.68 14.66 17.66
C THR A 100 7.57 15.48 16.73
N SER A 101 8.90 15.33 16.82
CA SER A 101 9.88 16.03 15.98
C SER A 101 10.71 15.06 15.16
N LEU A 102 10.99 15.44 13.90
CA LEU A 102 11.90 14.71 13.01
C LEU A 102 13.33 14.76 13.60
N PRO A 103 14.00 13.62 13.81
CA PRO A 103 15.43 13.62 14.05
C PRO A 103 16.14 14.09 12.78
N SER A 104 17.06 15.06 12.91
CA SER A 104 17.91 15.55 11.83
C SER A 104 18.96 14.54 11.35
N SER A 105 19.12 13.44 12.10
CA SER A 105 19.98 12.30 11.78
C SER A 105 19.20 11.02 12.01
N VAL A 106 19.18 10.13 11.01
CA VAL A 106 18.55 8.81 11.10
C VAL A 106 19.40 7.94 12.03
N ASP A 107 19.12 7.97 13.32
CA ASP A 107 19.54 6.86 14.18
C ASP A 107 18.88 5.59 13.65
N ASN A 108 19.68 4.54 13.48
CA ASN A 108 19.46 3.40 12.58
C ASN A 108 18.22 2.52 12.86
N VAL A 109 17.32 2.91 13.76
CA VAL A 109 16.14 2.12 14.12
C VAL A 109 14.95 2.97 14.58
N VAL A 110 13.85 2.92 13.82
CA VAL A 110 12.58 3.57 14.17
C VAL A 110 11.47 2.50 14.32
N PRO A 111 10.67 2.52 15.41
CA PRO A 111 9.56 1.57 15.60
C PRO A 111 8.58 1.56 14.40
N PRO A 112 7.98 0.42 14.04
CA PRO A 112 7.06 0.33 12.90
C PRO A 112 5.90 1.34 12.96
N GLN A 113 5.40 1.60 14.16
CA GLN A 113 4.37 2.61 14.41
C GLN A 113 4.86 4.03 14.11
N GLN A 114 6.11 4.37 14.47
CA GLN A 114 6.71 5.68 14.17
C GLN A 114 7.07 5.81 12.69
N VAL A 115 7.54 4.73 12.05
CA VAL A 115 7.74 4.67 10.59
C VAL A 115 6.44 4.98 9.86
N ALA A 116 5.35 4.32 10.24
CA ALA A 116 4.02 4.57 9.67
C ALA A 116 3.51 5.98 9.98
N PHE A 117 3.73 6.47 11.20
CA PHE A 117 3.40 7.84 11.59
C PHE A 117 4.12 8.88 10.72
N PHE A 118 5.45 8.79 10.59
CA PHE A 118 6.22 9.72 9.77
C PHE A 118 5.91 9.58 8.28
N ALA A 119 5.57 8.38 7.81
CA ALA A 119 5.07 8.18 6.44
C ALA A 119 3.75 8.94 6.21
N CYS A 120 2.81 8.89 7.16
CA CYS A 120 1.57 9.68 7.10
C CYS A 120 1.83 11.20 7.15
N LEU A 121 2.88 11.64 7.84
CA LEU A 121 3.30 13.05 7.84
C LEU A 121 4.03 13.48 6.55
N GLY A 122 4.21 12.57 5.58
CA GLY A 122 4.79 12.88 4.28
C GLY A 122 6.30 12.77 4.20
N ASN A 123 6.97 12.18 5.21
CA ASN A 123 8.41 11.92 5.12
C ASN A 123 8.69 10.91 4.00
N LYS A 124 9.47 11.32 2.98
CA LYS A 124 9.71 10.52 1.77
C LYS A 124 10.37 9.17 2.05
N PHE A 125 11.36 9.13 2.94
CA PHE A 125 12.10 7.91 3.27
C PHE A 125 11.18 6.86 3.91
N TYR A 126 10.46 7.27 4.96
CA TYR A 126 9.53 6.36 5.64
C TYR A 126 8.32 6.01 4.76
N ARG A 127 7.88 6.92 3.89
CA ARG A 127 6.82 6.65 2.92
C ARG A 127 7.23 5.54 1.95
N LYS A 128 8.43 5.60 1.36
CA LYS A 128 8.93 4.51 0.48
C LYS A 128 8.96 3.18 1.23
N ALA A 129 9.50 3.18 2.45
CA ALA A 129 9.57 1.99 3.29
C ALA A 129 8.19 1.40 3.64
N VAL A 130 7.18 2.23 3.89
CA VAL A 130 5.81 1.74 4.18
C VAL A 130 5.12 1.24 2.92
N LEU A 131 5.26 1.94 1.79
CA LEU A 131 4.61 1.59 0.53
C LEU A 131 5.16 0.31 -0.10
N SER A 132 6.43 -0.05 0.17
CA SER A 132 7.04 -1.29 -0.31
C SER A 132 6.54 -2.54 0.42
N HIS A 133 5.80 -2.39 1.53
CA HIS A 133 5.23 -3.55 2.21
C HIS A 133 4.08 -4.15 1.41
N PRO A 134 3.90 -5.49 1.44
CA PRO A 134 2.69 -6.15 0.96
C PRO A 134 1.44 -5.56 1.61
N VAL A 135 0.30 -5.60 0.91
CA VAL A 135 -0.96 -4.94 1.32
C VAL A 135 -1.33 -5.25 2.78
N GLU A 136 -1.17 -6.51 3.21
CA GLU A 136 -1.54 -6.91 4.57
C GLU A 136 -0.62 -6.30 5.64
N GLY A 137 0.68 -6.23 5.38
CA GLY A 137 1.64 -5.59 6.27
C GLY A 137 1.44 -4.07 6.33
N PHE A 138 1.20 -3.47 5.17
CA PHE A 138 0.84 -2.07 5.05
C PHE A 138 -0.38 -1.72 5.90
N VAL A 139 -1.45 -2.51 5.82
CA VAL A 139 -2.69 -2.28 6.59
C VAL A 139 -2.42 -2.26 8.09
N VAL A 140 -1.59 -3.19 8.59
CA VAL A 140 -1.22 -3.22 10.01
C VAL A 140 -0.44 -1.97 10.40
N LEU A 141 0.54 -1.55 9.59
CA LEU A 141 1.33 -0.34 9.85
C LEU A 141 0.44 0.91 9.90
N VAL A 142 -0.48 1.06 8.96
CA VAL A 142 -1.41 2.21 8.92
C VAL A 142 -2.39 2.18 10.08
N GLN A 143 -2.90 1.01 10.48
CA GLN A 143 -3.76 0.89 11.67
C GLN A 143 -3.02 1.29 12.96
N LEU A 144 -1.74 0.93 13.09
CA LEU A 144 -0.90 1.35 14.22
C LEU A 144 -0.67 2.86 14.25
N ALA A 145 -0.50 3.50 13.09
CA ALA A 145 -0.41 4.96 13.00
C ALA A 145 -1.75 5.63 13.33
N ALA A 146 -2.85 5.08 12.81
CA ALA A 146 -4.20 5.59 13.07
C ALA A 146 -4.57 5.52 14.56
N SER A 147 -4.15 4.47 15.27
CA SER A 147 -4.42 4.32 16.71
C SER A 147 -3.69 5.34 17.58
N MET A 148 -2.74 6.10 17.04
CA MET A 148 -2.07 7.20 17.76
C MET A 148 -2.97 8.42 17.92
N ASN A 149 -4.08 8.53 17.19
CA ASN A 149 -5.02 9.67 17.22
C ASN A 149 -4.39 11.06 16.96
N VAL A 150 -3.17 11.12 16.43
CA VAL A 150 -2.47 12.37 16.06
C VAL A 150 -2.40 12.56 14.55
N VAL A 151 -2.56 11.48 13.78
CA VAL A 151 -2.54 11.52 12.32
C VAL A 151 -3.90 11.97 11.80
N LYS A 152 -3.91 12.98 10.94
CA LYS A 152 -5.13 13.47 10.29
C LYS A 152 -5.73 12.38 9.37
N PRO A 153 -7.07 12.25 9.30
CA PRO A 153 -7.73 11.28 8.42
C PRO A 153 -7.28 11.37 6.96
N GLU A 154 -7.06 12.58 6.44
CA GLU A 154 -6.66 12.83 5.07
C GLU A 154 -5.26 12.27 4.77
N SER A 155 -4.32 12.38 5.73
CA SER A 155 -2.99 11.81 5.62
C SER A 155 -3.02 10.28 5.49
N ILE A 156 -3.89 9.62 6.26
CA ILE A 156 -4.11 8.18 6.17
C ILE A 156 -4.69 7.83 4.80
N ARG A 157 -5.72 8.56 4.36
CA ARG A 157 -6.39 8.35 3.08
C ARG A 157 -5.41 8.48 1.90
N ASN A 158 -4.58 9.52 1.89
CA ASN A 158 -3.58 9.75 0.84
C ASN A 158 -2.51 8.65 0.82
N LEU A 159 -2.09 8.14 1.98
CA LEU A 159 -1.15 7.03 2.06
C LEU A 159 -1.77 5.72 1.56
N VAL A 160 -3.03 5.45 1.90
CA VAL A 160 -3.80 4.30 1.41
C VAL A 160 -3.98 4.37 -0.10
N TRP A 161 -4.33 5.55 -0.62
CA TRP A 161 -4.43 5.80 -2.06
C TRP A 161 -3.13 5.46 -2.78
N LYS A 162 -1.98 5.98 -2.32
CA LYS A 162 -0.67 5.66 -2.91
C LYS A 162 -0.34 4.18 -2.86
N ARG A 163 -0.68 3.48 -1.77
CA ARG A 163 -0.45 2.03 -1.69
C ARG A 163 -1.31 1.26 -2.68
N LEU A 164 -2.54 1.70 -2.91
CA LEU A 164 -3.41 1.12 -3.94
C LEU A 164 -2.81 1.30 -5.33
N LEU A 165 -2.29 2.48 -5.64
CA LEU A 165 -1.55 2.71 -6.91
C LEU A 165 -0.33 1.79 -7.03
N CYS A 166 0.49 1.69 -5.97
CA CYS A 166 1.61 0.73 -5.94
C CYS A 166 1.13 -0.71 -6.17
N HIS A 167 -0.03 -1.10 -5.65
CA HIS A 167 -0.57 -2.44 -5.88
C HIS A 167 -0.85 -2.69 -7.37
N PHE A 168 -1.45 -1.72 -8.06
CA PHE A 168 -1.70 -1.85 -9.50
C PHE A 168 -0.41 -1.90 -10.31
N ILE A 169 0.60 -1.11 -9.94
CA ILE A 169 1.94 -1.19 -10.54
C ILE A 169 2.56 -2.57 -10.30
N GLU A 170 2.47 -3.12 -9.08
CA GLU A 170 2.96 -4.48 -8.77
C GLU A 170 2.31 -5.55 -9.65
N GLN A 171 1.01 -5.45 -9.92
CA GLN A 171 0.32 -6.39 -10.81
C GLN A 171 0.70 -6.20 -12.28
N ASP A 172 0.82 -4.96 -12.75
CA ASP A 172 1.27 -4.66 -14.12
C ASP A 172 2.71 -5.17 -14.34
N LEU A 173 3.62 -4.93 -13.39
CA LEU A 173 4.97 -5.48 -13.41
C LEU A 173 4.98 -7.01 -13.50
N ARG A 174 4.22 -7.70 -12.64
CA ARG A 174 4.13 -9.17 -12.68
C ARG A 174 3.64 -9.67 -14.04
N LEU A 175 2.65 -9.00 -14.62
CA LEU A 175 2.10 -9.37 -15.92
C LEU A 175 3.13 -9.14 -17.04
N ARG A 176 3.82 -8.00 -17.03
CA ARG A 176 4.89 -7.68 -17.99
C ARG A 176 6.04 -8.67 -17.91
N THR A 177 6.49 -9.03 -16.70
CA THR A 177 7.57 -10.01 -16.51
C THR A 177 7.15 -11.41 -16.95
N SER A 178 5.89 -11.79 -16.76
CA SER A 178 5.42 -13.15 -17.05
C SER A 178 5.01 -13.35 -18.52
N PHE A 179 4.45 -12.33 -19.16
CA PHE A 179 3.81 -12.44 -20.49
C PHE A 179 4.27 -11.39 -21.51
N GLY A 180 5.14 -10.46 -21.11
CA GLY A 180 5.67 -9.41 -21.96
C GLY A 180 4.85 -8.10 -21.93
N THR A 181 5.52 -7.00 -22.29
CA THR A 181 4.96 -5.64 -22.23
C THR A 181 3.77 -5.44 -23.16
N GLU A 182 3.80 -6.00 -24.37
CA GLU A 182 2.71 -5.86 -25.34
C GLU A 182 1.42 -6.50 -24.84
N TYR A 183 1.52 -7.67 -24.23
CA TYR A 183 0.38 -8.37 -23.64
C TYR A 183 -0.20 -7.58 -22.47
N ALA A 184 0.65 -7.09 -21.56
CA ALA A 184 0.20 -6.27 -20.43
C ALA A 184 -0.49 -4.98 -20.90
N HIS A 185 0.04 -4.34 -21.93
CA HIS A 185 -0.57 -3.16 -22.53
C HIS A 185 -1.93 -3.47 -23.16
N ALA A 186 -2.09 -4.62 -23.83
CA ALA A 186 -3.38 -5.05 -24.36
C ALA A 186 -4.42 -5.27 -23.25
N MET A 187 -4.05 -5.98 -22.17
CA MET A 187 -4.93 -6.20 -21.02
C MET A 187 -5.32 -4.90 -20.31
N LEU A 188 -4.38 -3.97 -20.17
CA LEU A 188 -4.65 -2.65 -19.58
C LEU A 188 -5.59 -1.82 -20.48
N ARG A 189 -5.44 -1.92 -21.81
CA ARG A 189 -6.33 -1.26 -22.78
C ARG A 189 -7.76 -1.78 -22.70
N GLU A 190 -7.98 -3.08 -22.49
CA GLU A 190 -9.33 -3.64 -22.30
C GLU A 190 -10.06 -3.03 -21.09
N ILE A 191 -9.32 -2.78 -20.01
CA ILE A 191 -9.86 -2.11 -18.80
C ILE A 191 -10.25 -0.66 -19.10
N MET A 192 -9.43 0.02 -19.90
CA MET A 192 -9.55 1.46 -20.17
C MET A 192 -10.52 1.80 -21.31
N GLN A 193 -11.03 0.82 -22.06
CA GLN A 193 -11.97 1.05 -23.16
C GLN A 193 -13.41 0.72 -22.73
N GLU A 194 -14.36 1.53 -23.17
CA GLU A 194 -15.78 1.19 -23.05
C GLU A 194 -16.07 -0.07 -23.88
N SER A 195 -16.71 -1.07 -23.27
CA SER A 195 -17.20 -2.24 -24.00
C SER A 195 -18.19 -1.77 -25.05
N ARG A 196 -18.04 -2.20 -26.31
CA ARG A 196 -19.05 -1.93 -27.35
C ARG A 196 -20.36 -2.58 -26.92
N SER A 197 -21.27 -1.81 -26.34
CA SER A 197 -22.64 -2.26 -26.13
C SER A 197 -23.25 -2.53 -27.51
N SER A 198 -23.58 -3.79 -27.77
CA SER A 198 -24.28 -4.27 -28.95
C SER A 198 -25.75 -3.83 -28.93
N SER A 199 -25.98 -2.52 -28.96
CA SER A 199 -27.32 -1.93 -29.02
C SER A 199 -27.37 -0.90 -30.15
N GLN A 200 -27.20 -1.38 -31.38
CA GLN A 200 -27.76 -0.76 -32.58
C GLN A 200 -28.25 -1.86 -33.52
N GLU A 201 -29.42 -2.42 -33.20
CA GLU A 201 -30.38 -2.74 -34.26
C GLU A 201 -30.83 -1.39 -34.84
N GLY A 202 -30.17 -0.97 -35.91
CA GLY A 202 -30.43 0.31 -36.56
C GLY A 202 -29.65 0.38 -37.85
N HIS A 203 -30.33 0.08 -38.95
CA HIS A 203 -29.82 0.02 -40.30
C HIS A 203 -28.91 1.21 -40.70
N GLY A 204 -27.80 0.90 -41.37
CA GLY A 204 -27.17 1.79 -42.34
C GLY A 204 -25.90 2.52 -41.85
N LYS A 205 -24.80 2.27 -42.58
CA LYS A 205 -23.43 2.80 -42.43
C LYS A 205 -22.61 2.23 -41.27
N PHE A 206 -21.65 1.36 -41.64
CA PHE A 206 -20.48 1.02 -40.84
C PHE A 206 -19.64 2.28 -40.59
N VAL A 207 -20.01 3.05 -39.58
CA VAL A 207 -19.08 3.98 -38.93
C VAL A 207 -18.28 3.11 -37.97
N ILE A 208 -17.00 2.90 -38.24
CA ILE A 208 -16.08 2.30 -37.27
C ILE A 208 -15.94 3.30 -36.12
N ALA A 209 -16.85 3.24 -35.14
CA ALA A 209 -16.71 4.01 -33.92
C ALA A 209 -15.44 3.52 -33.22
N LEU A 210 -14.45 4.41 -33.11
CA LEU A 210 -13.27 4.18 -32.28
C LEU A 210 -13.75 3.90 -30.85
N PRO A 211 -13.18 2.88 -30.18
CA PRO A 211 -13.54 2.58 -28.79
C PRO A 211 -13.30 3.82 -27.94
N LYS A 212 -14.36 4.29 -27.27
CA LYS A 212 -14.30 5.45 -26.40
C LYS A 212 -13.48 5.10 -25.16
N GLN A 213 -12.53 5.96 -24.82
CA GLN A 213 -11.72 5.81 -23.62
C GLN A 213 -12.58 6.08 -22.38
N ARG A 214 -12.43 5.24 -21.36
CA ARG A 214 -13.06 5.45 -20.06
C ARG A 214 -12.36 6.61 -19.36
N THR A 215 -13.18 7.57 -18.93
CA THR A 215 -12.78 8.78 -18.21
C THR A 215 -13.00 8.65 -16.71
N SER A 216 -13.69 7.59 -16.30
CA SER A 216 -13.96 7.21 -14.92
C SER A 216 -13.98 5.69 -14.81
N ILE A 217 -13.19 5.14 -13.88
CA ILE A 217 -13.06 3.70 -13.66
C ILE A 217 -13.27 3.44 -12.17
N SER A 218 -14.32 2.71 -11.82
CA SER A 218 -14.56 2.35 -10.42
C SER A 218 -13.68 1.19 -9.99
N LEU A 219 -13.27 1.17 -8.72
CA LEU A 219 -12.54 0.02 -8.16
C LEU A 219 -13.32 -1.29 -8.25
N THR A 220 -14.66 -1.23 -8.22
CA THR A 220 -15.52 -2.39 -8.45
C THR A 220 -15.39 -2.95 -9.85
N SER A 221 -15.25 -2.09 -10.87
CA SER A 221 -15.11 -2.53 -12.26
C SER A 221 -13.78 -3.23 -12.55
N LEU A 222 -12.79 -3.03 -11.67
CA LEU A 222 -11.50 -3.72 -11.74
C LEU A 222 -11.55 -5.14 -11.12
N ALA A 223 -12.62 -5.51 -10.43
CA ALA A 223 -12.74 -6.86 -9.88
C ALA A 223 -12.72 -7.91 -11.00
N ASN A 224 -11.97 -8.99 -10.78
CA ASN A 224 -11.74 -10.07 -11.75
C ASN A 224 -10.93 -9.66 -12.99
N THR A 225 -10.25 -8.51 -12.95
CA THR A 225 -9.20 -8.17 -13.93
C THR A 225 -7.83 -8.66 -13.41
N TYR A 226 -6.75 -8.51 -14.20
CA TYR A 226 -5.41 -8.83 -13.70
C TYR A 226 -4.94 -7.88 -12.59
N LEU A 227 -5.48 -6.66 -12.53
CA LEU A 227 -5.18 -5.68 -11.47
C LEU A 227 -5.81 -6.09 -10.13
N ILE A 228 -6.95 -6.78 -10.16
CA ILE A 228 -7.60 -7.39 -8.99
C ILE A 228 -8.04 -8.81 -9.38
N PRO A 229 -7.12 -9.79 -9.32
CA PRO A 229 -7.38 -11.15 -9.78
C PRO A 229 -8.57 -11.80 -9.09
N PRO A 230 -9.27 -12.73 -9.77
CA PRO A 230 -10.36 -13.48 -9.15
C PRO A 230 -9.85 -14.22 -7.91
N GLY A 231 -10.58 -14.09 -6.80
CA GLY A 231 -10.19 -14.65 -5.51
C GLY A 231 -9.12 -13.85 -4.73
N SER A 232 -8.66 -12.71 -5.25
CA SER A 232 -7.74 -11.82 -4.54
C SER A 232 -8.39 -11.23 -3.28
N SER A 233 -7.72 -11.36 -2.14
CA SER A 233 -8.12 -10.71 -0.89
C SER A 233 -7.55 -9.30 -0.75
N ALA A 234 -6.73 -8.81 -1.69
CA ALA A 234 -6.00 -7.55 -1.56
C ALA A 234 -6.92 -6.35 -1.22
N ILE A 235 -8.01 -6.20 -1.97
CA ILE A 235 -9.00 -5.13 -1.73
C ILE A 235 -9.71 -5.31 -0.37
N SER A 236 -10.05 -6.54 -0.02
CA SER A 236 -10.66 -6.85 1.29
C SER A 236 -9.76 -6.45 2.47
N HIS A 237 -8.44 -6.45 2.29
CA HIS A 237 -7.51 -5.99 3.31
C HIS A 237 -7.54 -4.46 3.46
N PHE A 238 -7.66 -3.70 2.37
CA PHE A 238 -7.80 -2.23 2.45
C PHE A 238 -9.06 -1.79 3.18
N PHE A 239 -10.17 -2.53 3.05
CA PHE A 239 -11.41 -2.27 3.80
C PHE A 239 -11.25 -2.37 5.33
N ARG A 240 -10.17 -2.98 5.83
CA ARG A 240 -9.86 -2.97 7.27
C ARG A 240 -9.38 -1.60 7.76
N ILE A 241 -9.08 -0.68 6.86
CA ILE A 241 -8.79 0.72 7.15
C ILE A 241 -10.09 1.49 6.97
N ALA A 242 -10.68 1.99 8.06
CA ALA A 242 -11.99 2.66 8.02
C ALA A 242 -12.05 3.83 7.02
N ARG A 243 -10.91 4.48 6.75
CA ARG A 243 -10.79 5.61 5.80
C ARG A 243 -10.71 5.20 4.33
N PHE A 244 -10.59 3.91 4.02
CA PHE A 244 -10.66 3.42 2.65
C PHE A 244 -12.06 3.58 2.04
N GLY A 245 -13.11 3.65 2.87
CA GLY A 245 -14.48 3.82 2.38
C GLY A 245 -14.64 5.01 1.44
N GLU A 246 -13.99 6.14 1.75
CA GLU A 246 -14.04 7.36 0.92
C GLU A 246 -13.33 7.17 -0.43
N VAL A 247 -12.19 6.47 -0.46
CA VAL A 247 -11.45 6.13 -1.69
C VAL A 247 -12.30 5.25 -2.61
N TYR A 248 -13.12 4.38 -2.01
CA TYR A 248 -13.95 3.42 -2.73
C TYR A 248 -15.31 3.99 -3.18
N SER A 249 -15.84 5.01 -2.52
CA SER A 249 -17.21 5.48 -2.69
C SER A 249 -17.37 6.79 -3.49
N THR A 250 -16.28 7.46 -3.87
CA THR A 250 -16.32 8.80 -4.47
C THR A 250 -16.01 8.78 -5.96
N THR A 251 -16.66 9.67 -6.71
CA THR A 251 -16.55 9.74 -8.17
C THR A 251 -15.23 10.34 -8.64
N GLU A 252 -14.64 11.23 -7.86
CA GLU A 252 -13.36 11.88 -8.12
C GLU A 252 -12.22 10.85 -8.12
N TYR A 253 -12.25 9.90 -7.18
CA TYR A 253 -11.29 8.80 -7.16
C TYR A 253 -11.42 7.88 -8.38
N ASN A 254 -12.62 7.72 -8.94
CA ASN A 254 -12.81 6.93 -10.16
C ASN A 254 -12.23 7.66 -11.39
N ALA A 255 -12.41 8.98 -11.48
CA ALA A 255 -11.85 9.81 -12.54
C ALA A 255 -10.31 9.82 -12.49
N VAL A 256 -9.76 10.04 -11.30
CA VAL A 256 -8.32 10.01 -11.05
C VAL A 256 -7.71 8.61 -11.25
N LEU A 257 -8.43 7.54 -10.89
CA LEU A 257 -8.00 6.18 -11.19
C LEU A 257 -7.92 5.93 -12.70
N ALA A 258 -8.86 6.46 -13.48
CA ALA A 258 -8.76 6.39 -14.94
C ALA A 258 -7.50 7.10 -15.43
N MET A 259 -7.25 8.35 -15.01
CA MET A 259 -6.03 9.09 -15.40
C MET A 259 -4.75 8.33 -15.04
N PHE A 260 -4.70 7.72 -13.84
CA PHE A 260 -3.57 6.89 -13.43
C PHE A 260 -3.34 5.69 -14.38
N LEU A 261 -4.40 4.95 -14.74
CA LEU A 261 -4.29 3.79 -15.62
C LEU A 261 -3.86 4.19 -17.04
N HIS A 262 -4.38 5.31 -17.55
CA HIS A 262 -3.92 5.91 -18.82
C HIS A 262 -2.45 6.31 -18.76
N MET A 263 -1.99 6.87 -17.63
CA MET A 263 -0.58 7.19 -17.41
C MET A 263 0.31 5.93 -17.32
N LEU A 264 -0.14 4.90 -16.61
CA LEU A 264 0.57 3.62 -16.49
C LEU A 264 0.74 2.93 -17.85
N ALA A 265 -0.27 3.03 -18.72
CA ALA A 265 -0.22 2.48 -20.08
C ALA A 265 0.72 3.26 -21.01
N SER A 266 0.91 4.56 -20.75
CA SER A 266 1.62 5.48 -21.65
C SER A 266 3.09 5.70 -21.30
N ILE A 267 3.47 5.52 -20.03
CA ILE A 267 4.85 5.72 -19.57
C ILE A 267 5.67 4.44 -19.71
N LYS A 268 6.87 4.57 -20.28
CA LYS A 268 7.92 3.54 -20.18
C LYS A 268 8.72 3.77 -18.90
N TYR A 269 8.63 2.82 -17.99
CA TYR A 269 9.40 2.81 -16.75
C TYR A 269 10.44 1.68 -16.80
N HIS A 270 11.57 1.87 -16.11
CA HIS A 270 12.72 0.95 -16.14
C HIS A 270 12.96 0.24 -14.80
N SER A 271 12.37 0.75 -13.72
CA SER A 271 12.48 0.13 -12.41
C SER A 271 11.64 -1.14 -12.29
N GLU A 272 12.08 -2.04 -11.41
CA GLU A 272 11.36 -3.25 -10.99
C GLU A 272 10.60 -3.06 -9.67
N GLU A 273 10.77 -1.89 -9.01
CA GLU A 273 10.11 -1.55 -7.76
C GLU A 273 8.93 -0.61 -7.99
N ALA A 274 7.74 -0.98 -7.51
CA ALA A 274 6.53 -0.19 -7.69
C ALA A 274 6.60 1.22 -7.08
N THR A 275 7.34 1.40 -5.99
CA THR A 275 7.56 2.70 -5.34
C THR A 275 8.41 3.62 -6.20
N ASP A 276 9.42 3.10 -6.89
CA ASP A 276 10.26 3.88 -7.79
C ASP A 276 9.52 4.24 -9.07
N ILE A 277 8.74 3.32 -9.64
CA ILE A 277 7.85 3.61 -10.77
C ILE A 277 6.85 4.70 -10.39
N LEU A 278 6.26 4.63 -9.20
CA LEU A 278 5.35 5.69 -8.73
C LEU A 278 6.06 7.05 -8.64
N GLU A 279 7.34 7.09 -8.23
CA GLU A 279 8.15 8.31 -8.22
C GLU A 279 8.50 8.80 -9.64
N GLU A 280 8.81 7.90 -10.57
CA GLU A 280 9.00 8.22 -12.00
C GLU A 280 7.72 8.85 -12.59
N MET A 281 6.57 8.21 -12.38
CA MET A 281 5.26 8.71 -12.81
C MET A 281 4.94 10.08 -12.18
N GLN A 282 5.23 10.25 -10.89
CA GLN A 282 5.09 11.55 -10.21
C GLN A 282 6.00 12.62 -10.83
N GLY A 283 7.22 12.25 -11.22
CA GLY A 283 8.15 13.13 -11.93
C GLY A 283 7.58 13.60 -13.27
N VAL A 284 6.99 12.69 -14.05
CA VAL A 284 6.30 12.99 -15.31
C VAL A 284 5.08 13.89 -15.06
N ALA A 285 4.23 13.56 -14.09
CA ALA A 285 3.08 14.35 -13.70
C ALA A 285 3.45 15.78 -13.27
N ASN A 286 4.57 15.94 -12.55
CA ASN A 286 5.08 17.26 -12.19
C ASN A 286 5.49 18.06 -13.43
N LYS A 287 6.11 17.44 -14.43
CA LYS A 287 6.45 18.12 -15.70
C LYS A 287 5.19 18.56 -16.45
N LEU A 288 4.17 17.70 -16.51
CA LEU A 288 2.88 17.99 -17.15
C LEU A 288 2.17 19.21 -16.51
N ARG A 289 2.26 19.38 -15.19
CA ARG A 289 1.71 20.55 -14.49
C ARG A 289 2.27 21.90 -14.96
N HIS A 290 3.54 21.95 -15.34
CA HIS A 290 4.14 23.19 -15.84
C HIS A 290 3.62 23.59 -17.22
N VAL A 291 2.94 22.66 -17.91
CA VAL A 291 2.28 22.87 -19.20
C VAL A 291 0.79 23.20 -19.03
N GLY A 292 0.29 23.27 -17.79
CA GLY A 292 -1.10 23.63 -17.47
C GLY A 292 -1.97 22.48 -16.97
N GLU A 293 -1.41 21.28 -16.78
CA GLU A 293 -2.20 20.06 -16.63
C GLU A 293 -2.11 19.44 -15.23
N ASP A 294 -3.24 19.22 -14.57
CA ASP A 294 -3.24 18.87 -13.14
C ASP A 294 -3.03 17.37 -12.87
N MET A 295 -2.10 16.73 -13.58
CA MET A 295 -1.72 15.32 -13.38
C MET A 295 -1.13 15.03 -11.99
N ARG A 296 -0.72 16.06 -11.24
CA ARG A 296 -0.22 15.90 -9.87
C ARG A 296 -1.31 15.49 -8.89
N SER A 297 -2.56 15.90 -9.14
CA SER A 297 -3.74 15.51 -8.36
C SER A 297 -3.88 13.99 -8.25
N VAL A 298 -3.49 13.27 -9.30
CA VAL A 298 -3.60 11.80 -9.40
C VAL A 298 -2.92 11.09 -8.23
N PHE A 299 -1.87 11.67 -7.67
CA PHE A 299 -1.05 11.03 -6.64
C PHE A 299 -1.20 11.67 -5.27
N GLU A 300 -1.49 12.98 -5.20
CA GLU A 300 -1.43 13.76 -3.95
C GLU A 300 -2.81 14.23 -3.45
N ASP A 301 -3.74 14.55 -4.33
CA ASP A 301 -5.09 15.02 -3.97
C ASP A 301 -6.13 14.57 -5.01
N PRO A 302 -6.65 13.34 -4.88
CA PRO A 302 -7.61 12.79 -5.83
C PRO A 302 -8.93 13.55 -5.86
N THR A 303 -9.23 14.37 -4.85
CA THR A 303 -10.51 15.10 -4.75
C THR A 303 -10.54 16.40 -5.55
N SER A 304 -9.43 16.76 -6.18
CA SER A 304 -9.30 18.00 -6.96
C SER A 304 -9.67 17.86 -8.44
N VAL A 305 -9.93 16.63 -8.92
CA VAL A 305 -10.26 16.36 -10.33
C VAL A 305 -11.58 15.61 -10.46
N ASP A 306 -12.46 16.18 -11.26
CA ASP A 306 -13.72 15.57 -11.66
C ASP A 306 -13.59 14.82 -13.00
N GLU A 307 -14.67 14.17 -13.41
CA GLU A 307 -14.68 13.38 -14.65
C GLU A 307 -14.43 14.21 -15.93
N PRO A 308 -15.00 15.41 -16.12
CA PRO A 308 -14.63 16.30 -17.22
C PRO A 308 -13.14 16.66 -17.26
N GLY A 309 -12.53 16.97 -16.11
CA GLY A 309 -11.10 17.22 -16.00
C GLY A 309 -10.27 16.00 -16.38
N ALA A 310 -10.65 14.82 -15.88
CA ALA A 310 -10.00 13.57 -16.27
C ALA A 310 -10.13 13.28 -17.77
N ALA A 311 -11.30 13.52 -18.36
CA ALA A 311 -11.55 13.32 -19.79
C ALA A 311 -10.64 14.18 -20.67
N TYR A 312 -10.52 15.46 -20.34
CA TYR A 312 -9.63 16.38 -21.03
C TYR A 312 -8.18 15.88 -20.95
N VAL A 313 -7.73 15.50 -19.76
CA VAL A 313 -6.37 15.01 -19.53
C VAL A 313 -6.07 13.72 -20.28
N ILE A 314 -6.98 12.75 -20.21
CA ILE A 314 -6.84 11.44 -20.86
C ILE A 314 -6.75 11.60 -22.39
N ALA A 315 -7.59 12.45 -22.99
CA ALA A 315 -7.61 12.65 -24.43
C ALA A 315 -6.29 13.22 -25.00
N HIS A 316 -5.53 13.95 -24.18
CA HIS A 316 -4.32 14.65 -24.62
C HIS A 316 -3.03 14.06 -24.05
N LEU A 317 -3.12 13.05 -23.19
CA LEU A 317 -1.98 12.48 -22.47
C LEU A 317 -0.85 12.02 -23.38
N GLU A 318 -1.16 11.24 -24.42
CA GLU A 318 -0.14 10.75 -25.36
C GLU A 318 0.55 11.90 -26.12
N SER A 319 -0.20 12.95 -26.48
CA SER A 319 0.35 14.14 -27.12
C SER A 319 1.31 14.84 -26.16
N TRP A 320 0.90 15.05 -24.91
CA TRP A 320 1.72 15.73 -23.92
C TRP A 320 3.00 14.98 -23.59
N LEU A 321 2.95 13.65 -23.52
CA LEU A 321 4.14 12.83 -23.31
C LEU A 321 5.12 12.95 -24.47
N LYS A 322 4.63 12.99 -25.72
CA LYS A 322 5.47 13.22 -26.90
C LYS A 322 6.13 14.61 -26.85
N ASP A 323 5.38 15.65 -26.50
CA ASP A 323 5.89 17.03 -26.41
C ASP A 323 6.98 17.19 -25.33
N ILE A 324 6.86 16.45 -24.21
CA ILE A 324 7.89 16.46 -23.15
C ILE A 324 9.13 15.67 -23.57
N VAL A 325 8.96 14.52 -24.23
CA VAL A 325 10.09 13.70 -24.71
C VAL A 325 10.91 14.45 -25.77
N LEU A 326 10.26 15.23 -26.64
CA LEU A 326 10.94 16.04 -27.66
C LEU A 326 11.71 17.25 -27.11
N ARG A 327 11.48 17.63 -25.85
CA ARG A 327 12.15 18.77 -25.18
C ARG A 327 13.34 18.35 -24.30
N ASN A 328 13.70 17.06 -24.27
CA ASN A 328 14.95 16.55 -23.67
C ASN A 328 15.84 15.94 -24.74
#